data_AF-A0A9W8I592-F1
#
_entry.id   AF-A0A9W8I592-F1
#
_cell.length_a   1.000
_cell.length_b   1.000
_cell.length_c   1.000
_cell.angle_alpha   90.00
_cell.angle_beta   90.00
_cell.angle_gamma   90.00
#
_symmetry.space_group_name_H-M   'P 1'
#
loop_
_entity.id
_entity.type
_entity.pdbx_description
1 polymer ?
#
loop_
_entity_poly.entity_id
_entity_poly.type
_entity_poly.pdbx_seq_one_letter_code
_entity_poly.pdbx_strand_id
1 'polypeptide(L)'
;MCFARDLVALDPKLVARGLDMLVAGFENQIKQVSSTLSIHGHDPTQHAEALDRYAFLLQWAIERGESTASRSRSAQSQQGKGRKRRGNAMGLAAGSSASTVAEVVPGWKDKLLDLFIVVQQLFQMPLGRIWNSVPERDTFIGVFTRLAHKTMENQAYSKDADFQSALFNALCIWLQNYNGLYGLVTMITQNLQHYEHLSESMASLVQLAYETYGGTQLADEVLRDIAGKSFSSVHDKSGPKNTARFLVKLSQLAPKALLRQMGLLIRHLDSEAHIMRSAMADVIGHLTLYLASQEEQTDIIKNQIGEYFDIIEQRFQDAHYLVRAKVLQVCQF
;
A
#
# COMPACT_ATOMS: atom_id res chain seq x y z
N MET A 1 -17.25 -24.60 -8.05
CA MET A 1 -17.96 -23.81 -7.03
C MET A 1 -17.81 -24.35 -5.59
N CYS A 2 -17.73 -25.66 -5.32
CA CYS A 2 -17.61 -26.17 -3.94
C CYS A 2 -16.26 -25.92 -3.26
N PHE A 3 -15.16 -25.89 -4.04
CA PHE A 3 -13.80 -25.77 -3.54
C PHE A 3 -13.52 -24.49 -2.74
N ALA A 4 -14.09 -23.35 -3.17
CA ALA A 4 -13.80 -22.07 -2.54
C ALA A 4 -14.75 -21.73 -1.36
N ARG A 5 -15.76 -22.57 -1.09
CA ARG A 5 -16.77 -22.29 -0.06
C ARG A 5 -16.24 -22.48 1.36
N ASP A 6 -15.34 -23.45 1.54
CA ASP A 6 -14.75 -23.77 2.85
C ASP A 6 -13.28 -24.18 2.70
N LEU A 7 -12.41 -23.18 2.43
CA LEU A 7 -10.97 -23.40 2.28
C LEU A 7 -10.32 -23.95 3.56
N VAL A 8 -10.93 -23.71 4.73
CA VAL A 8 -10.41 -24.16 6.04
C VAL A 8 -10.58 -25.67 6.22
N ALA A 9 -11.63 -26.25 5.62
CA ALA A 9 -11.93 -27.69 5.72
C ALA A 9 -11.16 -28.55 4.73
N LEU A 10 -10.42 -27.93 3.79
CA LEU A 10 -9.69 -28.62 2.73
C LEU A 10 -8.21 -28.82 3.10
N ASP A 11 -7.60 -29.87 2.55
CA ASP A 11 -6.15 -30.08 2.67
C ASP A 11 -5.40 -28.85 2.12
N PRO A 12 -4.52 -28.20 2.91
CA PRO A 12 -3.72 -27.05 2.46
C PRO A 12 -2.95 -27.30 1.17
N LYS A 13 -2.50 -28.54 0.90
CA LYS A 13 -1.84 -28.89 -0.36
C LYS A 13 -2.80 -28.88 -1.55
N LEU A 14 -4.05 -29.28 -1.34
CA LEU A 14 -5.09 -29.22 -2.37
C LEU A 14 -5.47 -27.76 -2.64
N VAL A 15 -5.56 -26.93 -1.58
CA VAL A 15 -5.76 -25.47 -1.69
C VAL A 15 -4.64 -24.83 -2.51
N ALA A 16 -3.37 -25.14 -2.20
CA ALA A 16 -2.21 -24.68 -2.96
C ALA A 16 -2.32 -25.02 -4.46
N ARG A 17 -2.57 -26.29 -4.77
CA ARG A 17 -2.71 -26.76 -6.17
C ARG A 17 -3.89 -26.11 -6.89
N GLY A 18 -5.01 -25.91 -6.20
CA GLY A 18 -6.17 -25.24 -6.78
C GLY A 18 -5.88 -23.78 -7.11
N LEU A 19 -5.14 -23.07 -6.24
CA LEU A 19 -4.71 -21.70 -6.51
C LEU A 19 -3.72 -21.66 -7.69
N ASP A 20 -2.76 -22.59 -7.77
CA ASP A 20 -1.85 -22.70 -8.93
C ASP A 20 -2.62 -22.89 -10.24
N MET A 21 -3.61 -23.78 -10.25
CA MET A 21 -4.45 -24.01 -11.42
C MET A 21 -5.26 -22.77 -11.81
N LEU A 22 -5.74 -21.99 -10.83
CA LEU A 22 -6.45 -20.73 -11.10
C LEU A 22 -5.51 -19.67 -11.67
N VAL A 23 -4.31 -19.49 -11.11
CA VAL A 23 -3.33 -18.51 -11.61
C VAL A 23 -2.83 -18.91 -13.00
N ALA A 24 -2.47 -20.17 -13.22
CA ALA A 24 -2.03 -20.66 -14.52
C ALA A 24 -3.16 -20.61 -15.58
N GLY A 25 -4.39 -20.93 -15.19
CA GLY A 25 -5.57 -20.81 -16.05
C GLY A 25 -5.85 -19.37 -16.45
N PHE A 26 -5.70 -18.44 -15.51
CA PHE A 26 -5.85 -17.01 -15.75
C PHE A 26 -4.75 -16.47 -16.66
N GLU A 27 -3.49 -16.84 -16.43
CA GLU A 27 -2.36 -16.48 -17.29
C GLU A 27 -2.57 -16.98 -18.73
N ASN A 28 -3.02 -18.23 -18.90
CA ASN A 28 -3.32 -18.77 -20.22
C ASN A 28 -4.45 -17.99 -20.92
N GLN A 29 -5.48 -17.59 -20.18
CA GLN A 29 -6.56 -16.77 -20.72
C GLN A 29 -6.05 -15.39 -21.17
N ILE A 30 -5.14 -14.77 -20.39
CA ILE A 30 -4.50 -13.50 -20.76
C ILE A 30 -3.66 -13.66 -22.04
N LYS A 31 -2.91 -14.75 -22.19
CA LYS A 31 -2.13 -15.03 -23.41
C LYS A 31 -3.04 -15.19 -24.63
N GLN A 32 -4.18 -15.88 -24.48
CA GLN A 32 -5.18 -16.00 -25.54
C GLN A 32 -5.73 -14.63 -25.93
N VAL A 33 -6.14 -13.82 -24.96
CA VAL A 33 -6.61 -12.45 -25.18
C VAL A 33 -5.57 -11.61 -25.90
N SER A 34 -4.31 -11.67 -25.47
CA SER A 34 -3.21 -10.95 -26.13
C SER A 34 -3.04 -11.38 -27.59
N SER A 35 -3.18 -12.67 -27.89
CA SER A 35 -3.12 -13.18 -29.26
C SER A 35 -4.31 -12.70 -30.11
N THR A 36 -5.51 -12.74 -29.55
CA THR A 36 -6.75 -12.25 -30.18
C THR A 36 -6.68 -10.76 -30.47
N LEU A 37 -6.12 -9.96 -29.55
CA LEU A 37 -5.93 -8.52 -29.72
C LEU A 37 -4.90 -8.18 -30.82
N SER A 38 -3.98 -9.12 -31.12
CA SER A 38 -2.95 -8.96 -32.15
C SER A 38 -3.44 -9.34 -33.55
N ILE A 39 -4.44 -10.23 -33.64
CA ILE A 39 -5.00 -10.70 -34.92
C ILE A 39 -6.22 -9.85 -35.30
N HIS A 40 -6.14 -9.15 -36.44
CA HIS A 40 -7.28 -8.40 -36.96
C HIS A 40 -8.45 -9.34 -37.34
N GLY A 41 -9.66 -9.05 -36.86
CA GLY A 41 -10.90 -9.74 -37.26
C GLY A 41 -11.51 -10.69 -36.23
N HIS A 42 -10.82 -10.98 -35.11
CA HIS A 42 -11.43 -11.69 -33.99
C HIS A 42 -12.04 -10.70 -33.00
N ASP A 43 -13.16 -11.09 -32.39
CA ASP A 43 -13.87 -10.27 -31.40
C ASP A 43 -13.29 -10.52 -29.99
N PRO A 44 -12.52 -9.58 -29.42
CA PRO A 44 -11.92 -9.72 -28.09
C PRO A 44 -12.96 -9.75 -26.95
N THR A 45 -14.19 -9.30 -27.19
CA THR A 45 -15.24 -9.26 -26.16
C THR A 45 -15.67 -10.65 -25.70
N GLN A 46 -15.46 -11.67 -26.52
CA GLN A 46 -15.74 -13.07 -26.20
C GLN A 46 -14.96 -13.58 -24.97
N HIS A 47 -13.82 -12.96 -24.67
CA HIS A 47 -13.00 -13.33 -23.52
C HIS A 47 -13.42 -12.66 -22.20
N ALA A 48 -14.29 -11.64 -22.24
CA ALA A 48 -14.67 -10.85 -21.07
C ALA A 48 -15.27 -11.73 -19.96
N GLU A 49 -16.26 -12.57 -20.30
CA GLU A 49 -16.93 -13.44 -19.32
C GLU A 49 -15.96 -14.43 -18.66
N ALA A 50 -15.03 -14.98 -19.42
CA ALA A 50 -14.02 -15.89 -18.88
C ALA A 50 -13.08 -15.17 -17.91
N LEU A 51 -12.63 -13.96 -18.26
CA LEU A 51 -11.80 -13.14 -17.39
C LEU A 51 -12.56 -12.75 -16.11
N ASP A 52 -13.82 -12.34 -16.21
CA ASP A 52 -14.67 -11.99 -15.06
C ASP A 52 -14.83 -13.17 -14.10
N ARG A 53 -15.04 -14.38 -14.63
CA ARG A 53 -15.13 -15.60 -13.82
C ARG A 53 -13.81 -15.92 -13.11
N TYR A 54 -12.66 -15.79 -13.79
CA TYR A 54 -11.36 -15.98 -13.16
C TYR A 54 -11.09 -14.93 -12.09
N ALA A 55 -11.32 -13.65 -12.38
CA ALA A 55 -11.15 -12.56 -11.44
C ALA A 55 -12.02 -12.76 -10.19
N PHE A 56 -13.28 -13.14 -10.36
CA PHE A 56 -14.17 -13.46 -9.24
C PHE A 56 -13.64 -14.62 -8.39
N LEU A 57 -13.20 -15.72 -9.02
CA LEU A 57 -12.68 -16.89 -8.31
C LEU A 57 -11.38 -16.57 -7.56
N LEU A 58 -10.48 -15.81 -8.17
CA LEU A 58 -9.25 -15.33 -7.55
C LEU A 58 -9.56 -14.40 -6.37
N GLN A 59 -10.47 -13.44 -6.56
CA GLN A 59 -10.93 -12.56 -5.49
C GLN A 59 -11.43 -13.36 -4.30
N TRP A 60 -12.36 -14.28 -4.58
CA TRP A 60 -12.99 -15.09 -3.56
C TRP A 60 -11.97 -15.99 -2.83
N ALA A 61 -11.07 -16.65 -3.56
CA ALA A 61 -10.08 -17.53 -2.97
C ALA A 61 -9.11 -16.77 -2.06
N ILE A 62 -8.60 -15.63 -2.50
CA ILE A 62 -7.61 -14.85 -1.76
C ILE A 62 -8.25 -14.15 -0.57
N GLU A 63 -9.42 -13.51 -0.73
CA GLU A 63 -10.12 -12.90 0.39
C GLU A 63 -10.42 -13.92 1.49
N ARG A 64 -10.82 -15.14 1.13
CA ARG A 64 -11.05 -16.23 2.09
C ARG A 64 -9.76 -16.80 2.69
N GLY A 65 -8.68 -16.81 1.92
CA GLY A 65 -7.36 -17.26 2.36
C GLY A 65 -6.73 -16.33 3.39
N GLU A 66 -6.81 -15.03 3.11
CA GLU A 66 -6.27 -13.93 3.93
C GLU A 66 -7.20 -13.56 5.10
N SER A 67 -8.50 -13.82 4.98
CA SER A 67 -9.42 -13.62 6.09
C SER A 67 -9.03 -14.56 7.23
N THR A 68 -8.68 -13.99 8.38
CA THR A 68 -8.56 -14.75 9.63
C THR A 68 -9.84 -15.56 9.78
N ALA A 69 -9.71 -16.88 9.94
CA ALA A 69 -10.85 -17.75 10.17
C ALA A 69 -11.49 -17.41 11.52
N SER A 70 -12.23 -16.31 11.59
CA SER A 70 -13.09 -15.92 12.71
C SER A 70 -14.35 -16.79 12.79
N ARG A 71 -14.27 -18.04 12.34
CA ARG A 71 -15.36 -19.03 12.38
C ARG A 71 -15.25 -20.02 13.54
N SER A 72 -14.21 -19.97 14.38
CA SER A 72 -14.08 -20.87 15.54
C SER A 72 -14.35 -20.25 16.91
N ARG A 73 -14.90 -19.03 17.03
CA ARG A 73 -15.24 -18.44 18.36
C ARG A 73 -16.66 -17.92 18.53
N SER A 74 -17.47 -17.81 17.48
CA SER A 74 -18.88 -17.39 17.60
C SER A 74 -19.85 -18.51 17.97
N ALA A 75 -19.38 -19.76 18.12
CA ALA A 75 -20.21 -20.90 18.53
C ALA A 75 -19.93 -21.44 19.95
N GLN A 76 -19.05 -20.81 20.74
CA GLN A 76 -18.73 -21.25 22.11
C GLN A 76 -18.78 -20.14 23.18
N SER A 77 -19.23 -18.93 22.86
CA SER A 77 -19.41 -17.85 23.85
C SER A 77 -20.82 -17.76 24.45
N GLN A 78 -21.63 -18.82 24.33
CA GLN A 78 -22.86 -18.99 25.12
C GLN A 78 -22.79 -20.29 25.93
N GLN A 79 -22.08 -20.27 27.05
CA GLN A 79 -22.51 -20.98 28.26
C GLN A 79 -21.68 -20.53 29.48
N GLY A 80 -22.39 -19.99 30.48
CA GLY A 80 -22.02 -20.14 31.90
C GLY A 80 -21.05 -19.14 32.52
N LYS A 81 -21.55 -17.97 32.92
CA LYS A 81 -20.99 -17.25 34.09
C LYS A 81 -21.19 -18.15 35.32
N GLY A 82 -20.10 -18.59 35.96
CA GLY A 82 -20.20 -19.40 37.18
C GLY A 82 -18.88 -19.60 37.93
N ARG A 83 -18.59 -18.66 38.85
CA ARG A 83 -18.03 -18.87 40.20
C ARG A 83 -16.58 -19.43 40.36
N LYS A 84 -15.75 -18.61 41.00
CA LYS A 84 -14.41 -18.89 41.56
C LYS A 84 -14.28 -20.29 42.20
N ARG A 85 -13.20 -21.01 41.88
CA ARG A 85 -12.45 -21.83 42.85
C ARG A 85 -10.97 -21.92 42.46
N ARG A 86 -10.15 -21.85 43.51
CA ARG A 86 -8.67 -21.83 43.56
C ARG A 86 -8.19 -23.28 43.56
N GLY A 87 -7.18 -23.62 42.76
CA GLY A 87 -6.56 -24.95 42.75
C GLY A 87 -5.41 -25.06 41.75
N ASN A 88 -4.22 -25.42 42.24
CA ASN A 88 -2.98 -25.66 41.48
C ASN A 88 -3.18 -26.72 40.38
N ALA A 89 -2.75 -26.40 39.16
CA ALA A 89 -2.32 -27.40 38.18
C ALA A 89 -1.32 -26.77 37.19
N MET A 90 -0.08 -27.24 37.31
CA MET A 90 0.95 -27.49 36.30
C MET A 90 0.76 -26.90 34.89
N GLY A 91 1.80 -26.21 34.44
CA GLY A 91 1.84 -25.47 33.18
C GLY A 91 1.48 -26.28 31.93
N LEU A 92 0.66 -25.65 31.10
CA LEU A 92 0.58 -25.90 29.67
C LEU A 92 0.78 -24.55 28.98
N ALA A 93 1.74 -24.54 28.08
CA ALA A 93 2.22 -23.39 27.35
C ALA A 93 1.08 -22.63 26.65
N ALA A 94 1.26 -21.32 26.57
CA ALA A 94 0.60 -20.47 25.61
C ALA A 94 0.75 -21.04 24.18
N GLY A 95 -0.32 -21.02 23.38
CA GLY A 95 -0.19 -21.24 21.94
C GLY A 95 -1.45 -21.79 21.25
N SER A 96 -2.27 -20.88 20.70
CA SER A 96 -2.69 -20.98 19.29
C SER A 96 -3.38 -19.67 18.88
N SER A 97 -2.56 -18.75 18.39
CA SER A 97 -3.03 -17.71 17.47
C SER A 97 -3.71 -18.43 16.30
N ALA A 98 -4.95 -18.07 15.96
CA ALA A 98 -5.66 -18.70 14.85
C ALA A 98 -4.90 -18.42 13.55
N SER A 99 -4.18 -19.41 13.02
CA SER A 99 -3.43 -19.28 11.78
C SER A 99 -4.38 -19.12 10.60
N THR A 100 -4.11 -18.15 9.73
CA THR A 100 -4.89 -17.95 8.50
C THR A 100 -4.67 -19.12 7.53
N VAL A 101 -5.56 -19.30 6.55
CA VAL A 101 -5.33 -20.29 5.49
C VAL A 101 -4.06 -19.90 4.70
N ALA A 102 -3.84 -18.61 4.49
CA ALA A 102 -2.62 -18.07 3.87
C ALA A 102 -1.32 -18.48 4.60
N GLU A 103 -1.34 -18.60 5.94
CA GLU A 103 -0.18 -19.04 6.73
C GLU A 103 0.06 -20.55 6.66
N VAL A 104 -1.01 -21.34 6.51
CA VAL A 104 -0.92 -22.81 6.51
C VAL A 104 -0.67 -23.37 5.11
N VAL A 105 -1.12 -22.68 4.06
CA VAL A 105 -0.97 -23.11 2.68
C VAL A 105 0.47 -22.90 2.19
N PRO A 106 1.16 -23.96 1.73
CA PRO A 106 2.53 -23.85 1.26
C PRO A 106 2.65 -22.95 0.03
N GLY A 107 3.64 -22.05 0.03
CA GLY A 107 3.94 -21.16 -1.10
C GLY A 107 2.82 -20.16 -1.43
N TRP A 108 1.91 -19.88 -0.48
CA TRP A 108 0.80 -18.94 -0.72
C TRP A 108 1.28 -17.59 -1.25
N LYS A 109 2.33 -17.04 -0.62
CA LYS A 109 2.94 -15.77 -1.00
C LYS A 109 3.53 -15.81 -2.41
N ASP A 110 4.21 -16.89 -2.78
CA ASP A 110 4.79 -17.04 -4.12
C ASP A 110 3.69 -17.06 -5.19
N LYS A 111 2.55 -17.69 -4.88
CA LYS A 111 1.37 -17.70 -5.76
C LYS A 111 0.74 -16.32 -5.92
N LEU A 112 0.73 -15.52 -4.86
CA LEU A 112 0.28 -14.12 -4.95
C LEU A 112 1.26 -13.27 -5.77
N LEU A 113 2.57 -13.50 -5.61
CA LEU A 113 3.60 -12.86 -6.43
C LEU A 113 3.36 -13.18 -7.92
N ASP A 114 3.20 -14.45 -8.27
CA ASP A 114 2.90 -14.90 -9.64
C ASP A 114 1.63 -14.25 -10.17
N LEU A 115 0.58 -14.18 -9.35
CA LEU A 115 -0.66 -13.49 -9.72
C LEU A 115 -0.42 -12.01 -10.04
N PHE A 116 0.32 -11.27 -9.21
CA PHE A 116 0.56 -9.84 -9.49
C PHE A 116 1.43 -9.63 -10.73
N ILE A 117 2.35 -10.54 -11.05
CA ILE A 117 3.09 -10.54 -12.32
C ILE A 117 2.13 -10.71 -13.50
N VAL A 118 1.18 -11.64 -13.39
CA VAL A 118 0.15 -11.86 -14.42
C VAL A 118 -0.78 -10.65 -14.54
N VAL A 119 -1.14 -10.00 -13.42
CA VAL A 119 -1.96 -8.77 -13.41
C VAL A 119 -1.23 -7.59 -14.06
N GLN A 120 0.10 -7.49 -13.95
CA GLN A 120 0.86 -6.48 -14.70
C GLN A 120 0.68 -6.67 -16.21
N GLN A 121 0.81 -7.90 -16.70
CA GLN A 121 0.59 -8.21 -18.12
C GLN A 121 -0.84 -7.85 -18.55
N LEU A 122 -1.83 -8.16 -17.71
CA LEU A 122 -3.22 -7.80 -17.94
C LEU A 122 -3.41 -6.30 -18.10
N PHE A 123 -2.88 -5.48 -17.18
CA PHE A 123 -3.06 -4.04 -17.22
C PHE A 123 -2.31 -3.34 -18.35
N GLN A 124 -1.30 -3.98 -18.94
CA GLN A 124 -0.62 -3.46 -20.14
C GLN A 124 -1.46 -3.62 -21.41
N MET A 125 -2.39 -4.56 -21.47
CA MET A 125 -3.25 -4.77 -22.64
C MET A 125 -4.35 -3.72 -22.72
N PRO A 126 -4.84 -3.29 -23.90
CA PRO A 126 -5.93 -2.31 -24.01
C PRO A 126 -7.29 -2.91 -23.60
N LEU A 127 -7.58 -2.97 -22.29
CA LEU A 127 -8.80 -3.60 -21.75
C LEU A 127 -10.10 -2.95 -22.24
N GLY A 128 -10.06 -1.71 -22.72
CA GLY A 128 -11.22 -1.04 -23.34
C GLY A 128 -11.68 -1.68 -24.66
N ARG A 129 -10.92 -2.63 -25.23
CA ARG A 129 -11.38 -3.45 -26.35
C ARG A 129 -12.13 -4.71 -25.92
N ILE A 130 -12.00 -5.12 -24.66
CA ILE A 130 -12.60 -6.34 -24.13
C ILE A 130 -13.96 -6.04 -23.50
N TRP A 131 -14.03 -4.97 -22.70
CA TRP A 131 -15.29 -4.46 -22.14
C TRP A 131 -15.73 -3.24 -22.91
N ASN A 132 -16.98 -3.28 -23.41
CA ASN A 132 -17.57 -2.20 -24.21
C ASN A 132 -17.93 -0.97 -23.36
N SER A 133 -18.06 -1.16 -22.03
CA SER A 133 -18.47 -0.13 -21.09
C SER A 133 -17.37 0.17 -20.07
N VAL A 134 -17.09 1.46 -19.85
CA VAL A 134 -16.08 1.91 -18.86
C VAL A 134 -16.41 1.41 -17.44
N PRO A 135 -17.65 1.53 -16.93
CA PRO A 135 -18.03 0.97 -15.63
C PRO A 135 -17.76 -0.54 -15.47
N GLU A 136 -17.97 -1.34 -16.52
CA GLU A 136 -17.73 -2.79 -16.47
C GLU A 136 -16.24 -3.08 -16.35
N ARG A 137 -15.43 -2.43 -17.19
CA ARG A 137 -13.96 -2.50 -17.12
C ARG A 137 -13.44 -2.10 -15.74
N ASP A 138 -13.94 -0.99 -15.19
CA ASP A 138 -13.49 -0.47 -13.90
C ASP A 138 -13.92 -1.37 -12.74
N THR A 139 -15.07 -2.04 -12.86
CA THR A 139 -15.52 -3.07 -11.90
C THR A 139 -14.57 -4.27 -11.91
N PHE A 140 -14.17 -4.73 -13.09
CA PHE A 140 -13.19 -5.82 -13.27
C PHE A 140 -11.82 -5.44 -12.71
N ILE A 141 -11.28 -4.28 -13.08
CA ILE A 141 -10.01 -3.76 -12.53
C ILE A 141 -10.09 -3.63 -11.01
N GLY A 142 -11.24 -3.16 -10.50
CA GLY A 142 -11.53 -3.02 -9.08
C GLY A 142 -11.36 -4.30 -8.27
N VAL A 143 -11.49 -5.48 -8.90
CA VAL A 143 -11.20 -6.77 -8.25
C VAL A 143 -9.75 -6.84 -7.80
N PHE A 144 -8.82 -6.53 -8.70
CA PHE A 144 -7.38 -6.65 -8.43
C PHE A 144 -6.87 -5.55 -7.51
N THR A 145 -7.46 -4.35 -7.54
CA THR A 145 -7.10 -3.28 -6.61
C THR A 145 -7.58 -3.57 -5.19
N ARG A 146 -8.76 -4.19 -5.03
CA ARG A 146 -9.22 -4.71 -3.72
C ARG A 146 -8.30 -5.82 -3.21
N LEU A 147 -7.88 -6.72 -4.09
CA LEU A 147 -6.90 -7.76 -3.75
C LEU A 147 -5.55 -7.17 -3.32
N ALA A 148 -5.04 -6.19 -4.07
CA ALA A 148 -3.83 -5.45 -3.73
C ALA A 148 -3.93 -4.84 -2.32
N HIS A 149 -5.02 -4.13 -2.04
CA HIS A 149 -5.24 -3.56 -0.71
C HIS A 149 -5.29 -4.66 0.37
N LYS A 150 -6.00 -5.77 0.12
CA LYS A 150 -6.14 -6.85 1.09
C LYS A 150 -4.82 -7.54 1.43
N THR A 151 -3.98 -7.81 0.43
CA THR A 151 -2.68 -8.45 0.65
C THR A 151 -1.72 -7.52 1.40
N MET A 152 -1.80 -6.21 1.17
CA MET A 152 -0.98 -5.22 1.88
C MET A 152 -1.27 -5.12 3.39
N GLU A 153 -2.47 -5.49 3.83
CA GLU A 153 -2.80 -5.56 5.26
C GLU A 153 -1.89 -6.55 6.01
N ASN A 154 -1.39 -7.58 5.31
CA ASN A 154 -0.50 -8.58 5.87
C ASN A 154 0.95 -8.08 5.92
N GLN A 155 1.43 -7.78 7.13
CA GLN A 155 2.78 -7.27 7.38
C GLN A 155 3.89 -8.21 6.88
N ALA A 156 3.63 -9.52 6.75
CA ALA A 156 4.62 -10.47 6.24
C ALA A 156 5.03 -10.18 4.79
N TYR A 157 4.11 -9.63 3.99
CA TYR A 157 4.36 -9.33 2.57
C TYR A 157 5.09 -8.01 2.37
N SER A 158 4.88 -7.04 3.27
CA SER A 158 5.54 -5.73 3.18
C SER A 158 7.05 -5.77 3.42
N LYS A 159 7.61 -6.90 3.88
CA LYS A 159 9.05 -7.11 4.04
C LYS A 159 9.73 -7.71 2.82
N ASP A 160 8.94 -8.23 1.87
CA ASP A 160 9.48 -8.84 0.66
C ASP A 160 9.56 -7.82 -0.47
N ALA A 161 10.77 -7.58 -0.94
CA ALA A 161 11.06 -6.67 -2.03
C ALA A 161 10.48 -7.13 -3.38
N ASP A 162 10.51 -8.43 -3.67
CA ASP A 162 10.01 -8.98 -4.94
C ASP A 162 8.48 -8.85 -5.01
N PHE A 163 7.81 -9.18 -3.91
CA PHE A 163 6.37 -9.00 -3.79
C PHE A 163 5.95 -7.53 -3.90
N GLN A 164 6.65 -6.63 -3.18
CA GLN A 164 6.37 -5.19 -3.27
C GLN A 164 6.59 -4.65 -4.67
N SER A 165 7.69 -5.03 -5.31
CA SER A 165 7.99 -4.66 -6.69
C SER A 165 6.86 -5.09 -7.62
N ALA A 166 6.44 -6.36 -7.56
CA ALA A 166 5.39 -6.86 -8.44
C ALA A 166 4.04 -6.15 -8.21
N LEU A 167 3.68 -5.94 -6.95
CA LEU A 167 2.45 -5.26 -6.57
C LEU A 167 2.45 -3.79 -7.02
N PHE A 168 3.54 -3.06 -6.76
CA PHE A 168 3.64 -1.65 -7.07
C PHE A 168 3.67 -1.40 -8.58
N ASN A 169 4.39 -2.24 -9.34
CA ASN A 169 4.36 -2.18 -10.80
C ASN A 169 2.94 -2.37 -11.34
N ALA A 170 2.15 -3.31 -10.80
CA ALA A 170 0.76 -3.49 -11.20
C ALA A 170 -0.09 -2.21 -10.94
N LEU A 171 0.04 -1.62 -9.74
CA LEU A 171 -0.68 -0.40 -9.37
C LEU A 171 -0.26 0.81 -10.22
N CYS A 172 1.03 0.92 -10.56
CA CYS A 172 1.55 2.00 -11.41
C CYS A 172 1.08 1.86 -12.87
N ILE A 173 1.00 0.64 -13.42
CA ILE A 173 0.41 0.41 -14.75
C ILE A 173 -1.09 0.76 -14.73
N TRP A 174 -1.80 0.41 -13.65
CA TRP A 174 -3.19 0.80 -13.46
C TRP A 174 -3.38 2.33 -13.47
N LEU A 175 -2.52 3.06 -12.75
CA LEU A 175 -2.50 4.52 -12.73
C LEU A 175 -2.36 5.10 -14.15
N GLN A 176 -1.40 4.60 -14.94
CA GLN A 176 -1.13 5.11 -16.28
C GLN A 176 -2.24 4.82 -17.28
N ASN A 177 -2.75 3.58 -17.30
CA ASN A 177 -3.58 3.10 -18.40
C ASN A 177 -5.09 3.26 -18.17
N TYR A 178 -5.54 3.36 -16.91
CA TYR A 178 -6.97 3.30 -16.57
C TYR A 178 -7.44 4.39 -15.60
N ASN A 179 -6.78 5.54 -15.58
CA ASN A 179 -7.18 6.67 -14.73
C ASN A 179 -7.30 6.30 -13.24
N GLY A 180 -6.35 5.48 -12.75
CA GLY A 180 -6.34 4.97 -11.38
C GLY A 180 -5.98 6.00 -10.30
N LEU A 181 -5.78 7.27 -10.66
CA LEU A 181 -5.25 8.32 -9.78
C LEU A 181 -6.04 8.45 -8.48
N TYR A 182 -7.35 8.69 -8.57
CA TYR A 182 -8.21 8.89 -7.40
C TYR A 182 -8.23 7.65 -6.48
N GLY A 183 -8.32 6.47 -7.07
CA GLY A 183 -8.33 5.21 -6.32
C GLY A 183 -7.00 4.96 -5.61
N LEU A 184 -5.87 5.27 -6.25
CA LEU A 184 -4.55 5.09 -5.68
C LEU A 184 -4.25 6.11 -4.56
N VAL A 185 -4.64 7.38 -4.73
CA VAL A 185 -4.56 8.40 -3.67
C VAL A 185 -5.36 7.95 -2.46
N THR A 186 -6.60 7.49 -2.67
CA THR A 186 -7.48 7.00 -1.60
C THR A 186 -6.86 5.80 -0.88
N MET A 187 -6.31 4.84 -1.63
CA MET A 187 -5.66 3.66 -1.07
C MET A 187 -4.43 4.03 -0.23
N ILE A 188 -3.57 4.92 -0.72
CA ILE A 188 -2.40 5.40 0.03
C ILE A 188 -2.85 6.09 1.31
N THR A 189 -3.83 6.98 1.24
CA THR A 189 -4.35 7.71 2.40
C THR A 189 -4.94 6.78 3.45
N GLN A 190 -5.74 5.79 3.04
CA GLN A 190 -6.30 4.79 3.95
C GLN A 190 -5.21 3.92 4.58
N ASN A 191 -4.22 3.49 3.80
CA ASN A 191 -3.08 2.72 4.31
C ASN A 191 -2.30 3.49 5.39
N LEU A 192 -2.03 4.77 5.16
CA LEU A 192 -1.37 5.62 6.15
C LEU A 192 -2.21 5.82 7.41
N GLN A 193 -3.54 5.89 7.28
CA GLN A 193 -4.42 6.07 8.42
C GLN A 193 -4.53 4.82 9.31
N HIS A 194 -4.49 3.63 8.72
CA HIS A 194 -4.81 2.38 9.42
C HIS A 194 -3.62 1.47 9.73
N TYR A 195 -2.53 1.54 8.95
CA TYR A 195 -1.45 0.54 9.00
C TYR A 195 -0.07 1.17 9.16
N GLU A 196 0.53 1.05 10.35
CA GLU A 196 1.86 1.61 10.66
C GLU A 196 2.99 0.98 9.82
N HIS A 197 2.86 -0.29 9.45
CA HIS A 197 3.89 -0.99 8.68
C HIS A 197 3.96 -0.56 7.21
N LEU A 198 2.92 0.13 6.70
CA LEU A 198 2.84 0.53 5.30
C LEU A 198 3.42 1.92 5.01
N SER A 199 3.76 2.73 6.03
CA SER A 199 4.18 4.12 5.81
C SER A 199 5.36 4.26 4.85
N GLU A 200 6.40 3.45 5.02
CA GLU A 200 7.57 3.48 4.11
C GLU A 200 7.25 2.85 2.75
N SER A 201 6.46 1.78 2.74
CA SER A 201 6.01 1.11 1.52
C SER A 201 5.21 2.04 0.61
N MET A 202 4.36 2.90 1.19
CA MET A 202 3.64 3.94 0.45
C MET A 202 4.56 5.01 -0.12
N ALA A 203 5.63 5.38 0.60
CA ALA A 203 6.62 6.31 0.06
C ALA A 203 7.35 5.69 -1.14
N SER A 204 7.73 4.41 -1.07
CA SER A 204 8.33 3.67 -2.19
C SER A 204 7.39 3.52 -3.39
N LEU A 205 6.09 3.31 -3.16
CA LEU A 205 5.09 3.28 -4.25
C LEU A 205 4.98 4.65 -4.94
N VAL A 206 4.92 5.74 -4.17
CA VAL A 206 4.87 7.10 -4.74
C VAL A 206 6.16 7.42 -5.49
N GLN A 207 7.33 7.02 -4.96
CA GLN A 207 8.61 7.15 -5.67
C GLN A 207 8.58 6.42 -7.00
N LEU A 208 8.22 5.12 -7.01
CA LEU A 208 8.18 4.32 -8.24
C LEU A 208 7.26 4.97 -9.28
N ALA A 209 6.07 5.40 -8.85
CA ALA A 209 5.14 6.09 -9.73
C ALA A 209 5.75 7.37 -10.31
N TYR A 210 6.39 8.19 -9.46
CA TYR A 210 7.00 9.46 -9.85
C TYR A 210 8.17 9.31 -10.81
N GLU A 211 9.11 8.40 -10.52
CA GLU A 211 10.37 8.26 -11.25
C GLU A 211 10.25 7.41 -12.52
N THR A 212 9.47 6.32 -12.46
CA THR A 212 9.42 5.33 -13.55
C THR A 212 8.18 5.46 -14.41
N TYR A 213 7.04 5.86 -13.82
CA TYR A 213 5.75 5.86 -14.49
C TYR A 213 5.19 7.27 -14.78
N GLY A 214 6.00 8.33 -14.63
CA GLY A 214 5.56 9.70 -14.89
C GLY A 214 4.41 10.18 -13.99
N GLY A 215 4.21 9.52 -12.85
CA GLY A 215 3.15 9.74 -11.87
C GLY A 215 3.35 10.98 -11.00
N THR A 216 3.73 12.11 -11.60
CA THR A 216 3.89 13.40 -10.90
C THR A 216 2.60 13.83 -10.20
N GLN A 217 1.46 13.62 -10.86
CA GLN A 217 0.12 13.91 -10.33
C GLN A 217 -0.21 13.08 -9.08
N LEU A 218 0.24 11.81 -9.01
CA LEU A 218 0.00 10.98 -7.82
C LEU A 218 0.69 11.59 -6.60
N ALA A 219 1.98 11.93 -6.73
CA ALA A 219 2.72 12.56 -5.64
C ALA A 219 2.08 13.89 -5.23
N ASP A 220 1.68 14.72 -6.19
CA ASP A 220 1.05 16.01 -5.93
C ASP A 220 -0.27 15.87 -5.17
N GLU A 221 -1.17 14.96 -5.60
CA GLU A 221 -2.47 14.76 -4.97
C GLU A 221 -2.34 14.11 -3.58
N VAL A 222 -1.43 13.15 -3.40
CA VAL A 222 -1.15 12.56 -2.07
C VAL A 222 -0.63 13.61 -1.10
N LEU A 223 0.34 14.44 -1.52
CA LEU A 223 0.89 15.49 -0.68
C LEU A 223 -0.12 16.61 -0.41
N ARG A 224 -0.99 16.93 -1.37
CA ARG A 224 -2.10 17.87 -1.19
C ARG A 224 -3.13 17.36 -0.20
N ASP A 225 -3.51 16.08 -0.28
CA ASP A 225 -4.41 15.44 0.69
C ASP A 225 -3.81 15.47 2.11
N ILE A 226 -2.51 15.17 2.25
CA ILE A 226 -1.79 15.28 3.52
C ILE A 226 -1.77 16.73 4.01
N ALA A 227 -1.51 17.71 3.14
CA ALA A 227 -1.55 19.12 3.51
C ALA A 227 -2.94 19.55 3.98
N GLY A 228 -4.01 18.99 3.42
CA GLY A 228 -5.40 19.27 3.81
C GLY A 228 -5.80 18.74 5.20
N LYS A 229 -5.04 17.78 5.76
CA LYS A 229 -5.37 17.15 7.05
C LYS A 229 -4.94 18.03 8.22
N SER A 230 -5.74 18.00 9.30
CA SER A 230 -5.34 18.52 10.60
C SER A 230 -4.96 17.35 11.51
N PHE A 231 -3.75 17.40 12.07
CA PHE A 231 -3.23 16.38 12.97
C PHE A 231 -3.26 16.90 14.41
N SER A 232 -4.11 16.31 15.25
CA SER A 232 -4.17 16.62 16.68
C SER A 232 -3.68 15.45 17.52
N SER A 233 -2.96 15.75 18.59
CA SER A 233 -2.34 14.74 19.48
C SER A 233 -3.33 14.03 20.42
N VAL A 234 -4.58 14.53 20.50
CA VAL A 234 -5.58 14.08 21.48
C VAL A 234 -6.44 12.93 20.96
N HIS A 235 -6.79 12.94 19.67
CA HIS A 235 -7.84 12.06 19.13
C HIS A 235 -7.33 10.98 18.17
N ASP A 236 -6.17 11.18 17.51
CA ASP A 236 -5.59 10.21 16.59
C ASP A 236 -4.07 10.16 16.77
N LYS A 237 -3.58 9.11 17.43
CA LYS A 237 -2.13 8.95 17.67
C LYS A 237 -1.42 8.22 16.53
N SER A 238 -2.12 7.40 15.75
CA SER A 238 -1.54 6.60 14.67
C SER A 238 -1.42 7.39 13.37
N GLY A 239 -2.43 8.18 13.02
CA GLY A 239 -2.46 8.96 11.77
C GLY A 239 -1.27 9.92 11.62
N PRO A 240 -0.97 10.78 12.62
CA PRO A 240 0.17 11.69 12.56
C PRO A 240 1.51 10.94 12.49
N LYS A 241 1.66 9.83 13.23
CA LYS A 241 2.90 9.04 13.26
C LYS A 241 3.20 8.39 11.91
N ASN A 242 2.19 7.76 11.32
CA ASN A 242 2.33 7.07 10.03
C ASN A 242 2.58 8.07 8.90
N THR A 243 1.86 9.20 8.91
CA THR A 243 2.06 10.28 7.93
C THR A 243 3.44 10.90 8.05
N ALA A 244 3.90 11.18 9.28
CA ALA A 244 5.25 11.65 9.54
C ALA A 244 6.32 10.71 8.96
N ARG A 245 6.20 9.40 9.23
CA ARG A 245 7.13 8.39 8.70
C ARG A 245 7.12 8.33 7.18
N PHE A 246 5.94 8.41 6.57
CA PHE A 246 5.80 8.49 5.11
C PHE A 246 6.51 9.72 4.53
N LEU A 247 6.28 10.92 5.08
CA LEU A 247 6.89 12.16 4.58
C LEU A 247 8.41 12.14 4.68
N VAL A 248 8.95 11.69 5.82
CA VAL A 248 10.40 11.57 6.02
C VAL A 248 10.98 10.57 5.03
N LYS A 249 10.35 9.41 4.85
CA LYS A 249 10.82 8.42 3.87
C LYS A 249 10.74 8.95 2.44
N LEU A 250 9.66 9.63 2.08
CA LEU A 250 9.50 10.21 0.75
C LEU A 250 10.52 11.34 0.49
N SER A 251 10.90 12.15 1.49
CA SER A 251 11.97 13.15 1.32
C SER A 251 13.33 12.54 1.01
N GLN A 252 13.59 11.32 1.48
CA GLN A 252 14.83 10.60 1.19
C GLN A 252 14.80 9.95 -0.21
N LEU A 253 13.64 9.43 -0.61
CA LEU A 253 13.49 8.67 -1.86
C LEU A 253 13.23 9.57 -3.07
N ALA A 254 12.34 10.56 -2.96
CA ALA A 254 11.90 11.43 -4.04
C ALA A 254 11.83 12.91 -3.59
N PRO A 255 12.95 13.54 -3.21
CA PRO A 255 12.98 14.92 -2.71
C PRO A 255 12.39 15.93 -3.70
N LYS A 256 12.59 15.73 -5.01
CA LYS A 256 11.99 16.56 -6.07
C LYS A 256 10.46 16.61 -6.00
N ALA A 257 9.82 15.47 -5.72
CA ALA A 257 8.36 15.39 -5.63
C ALA A 257 7.84 16.20 -4.44
N LEU A 258 8.55 16.15 -3.31
CA LEU A 258 8.17 16.86 -2.09
C LEU A 258 8.43 18.37 -2.21
N LEU A 259 9.56 18.78 -2.80
CA LEU A 259 9.87 20.20 -3.07
C LEU A 259 8.73 20.94 -3.79
N ARG A 260 8.13 20.30 -4.81
CA ARG A 260 7.02 20.87 -5.59
C ARG A 260 5.79 21.21 -4.75
N GLN A 261 5.59 20.51 -3.63
CA GLN A 261 4.44 20.70 -2.74
C GLN A 261 4.82 21.30 -1.38
N MET A 262 6.07 21.72 -1.20
CA MET A 262 6.55 22.22 0.09
C MET A 262 5.77 23.45 0.56
N GLY A 263 5.35 24.32 -0.36
CA GLY A 263 4.51 25.48 -0.03
C GLY A 263 3.16 25.11 0.60
N LEU A 264 2.61 23.93 0.30
CA LEU A 264 1.39 23.44 0.96
C LEU A 264 1.70 22.76 2.30
N LEU A 265 2.80 22.03 2.36
CA LEU A 265 3.21 21.22 3.52
C LEU A 265 3.79 22.06 4.67
N ILE A 266 4.26 23.28 4.39
CA ILE A 266 4.87 24.17 5.39
C ILE A 266 3.95 24.43 6.60
N ARG A 267 2.62 24.38 6.40
CA ARG A 267 1.63 24.51 7.48
C ARG A 267 1.81 23.47 8.60
N HIS A 268 2.37 22.30 8.29
CA HIS A 268 2.59 21.23 9.26
C HIS A 268 3.74 21.51 10.22
N LEU A 269 4.56 22.55 9.97
CA LEU A 269 5.50 23.07 10.95
C LEU A 269 4.82 23.63 12.20
N ASP A 270 3.55 24.04 12.09
CA ASP A 270 2.75 24.56 13.21
C ASP A 270 1.63 23.57 13.61
N SER A 271 1.73 22.31 13.19
CA SER A 271 0.82 21.24 13.61
C SER A 271 0.82 21.08 15.13
N GLU A 272 -0.35 20.85 15.74
CA GLU A 272 -0.45 20.53 17.17
C GLU A 272 0.34 19.27 17.54
N ALA A 273 0.37 18.29 16.63
CA ALA A 273 1.14 17.07 16.80
C ALA A 273 2.64 17.33 16.62
N HIS A 274 3.39 17.32 17.72
CA HIS A 274 4.85 17.50 17.70
C HIS A 274 5.58 16.49 16.81
N ILE A 275 5.00 15.30 16.57
CA ILE A 275 5.54 14.27 15.67
C ILE A 275 5.55 14.79 14.21
N MET A 276 4.51 15.49 13.78
CA MET A 276 4.47 16.12 12.45
C MET A 276 5.48 17.26 12.36
N ARG A 277 5.57 18.13 13.38
CA ARG A 277 6.58 19.19 13.42
C ARG A 277 8.01 18.64 13.34
N SER A 278 8.27 17.55 14.07
CA SER A 278 9.57 16.85 14.03
C SER A 278 9.86 16.26 12.64
N ALA A 279 8.86 15.63 12.01
CA ALA A 279 9.00 15.09 10.67
C ALA A 279 9.24 16.18 9.62
N MET A 280 8.60 17.33 9.74
CA MET A 280 8.85 18.46 8.86
C MET A 280 10.27 19.01 9.00
N ALA A 281 10.87 18.98 10.20
CA ALA A 281 12.28 19.31 10.39
C ALA A 281 13.21 18.32 9.67
N ASP A 282 12.95 17.00 9.79
CA ASP A 282 13.68 15.97 9.02
C ASP A 282 13.53 16.20 7.50
N VAL A 283 12.30 16.45 7.03
CA VAL A 283 12.01 16.70 5.62
C VAL A 283 12.79 17.91 5.10
N ILE A 284 12.75 19.04 5.81
CA ILE A 284 13.51 20.24 5.43
C ILE A 284 15.01 19.93 5.40
N GLY A 285 15.55 19.21 6.38
CA GLY A 285 16.93 18.75 6.38
C GLY A 285 17.31 17.97 5.12
N HIS A 286 16.53 16.94 4.78
CA HIS A 286 16.75 16.16 3.55
C HIS A 286 16.65 17.00 2.28
N LEU A 287 15.70 17.93 2.22
CA LEU A 287 15.54 18.83 1.08
C LEU A 287 16.71 19.81 0.94
N THR A 288 17.20 20.36 2.04
CA THR A 288 18.39 21.22 2.07
C THR A 288 19.61 20.45 1.56
N LEU A 289 19.84 19.23 2.05
CA LEU A 289 20.93 18.37 1.57
C LEU A 289 20.81 18.06 0.07
N TYR A 290 19.59 17.75 -0.39
CA TYR A 290 19.32 17.50 -1.80
C TYR A 290 19.56 18.73 -2.68
N LEU A 291 19.20 19.93 -2.21
CA LEU A 291 19.45 21.20 -2.92
C LEU A 291 20.95 21.54 -2.93
N ALA A 292 21.64 21.32 -1.82
CA ALA A 292 23.08 21.52 -1.69
C ALA A 292 23.89 20.55 -2.57
N SER A 293 23.35 19.36 -2.84
CA SER A 293 23.99 18.36 -3.71
C SER A 293 23.76 18.60 -5.21
N GLN A 294 22.98 19.62 -5.61
CA GLN A 294 22.80 19.93 -7.03
C GLN A 294 24.08 20.53 -7.62
N GLU A 295 24.47 20.08 -8.82
CA GLU A 295 25.67 20.59 -9.52
C GLU A 295 25.54 22.07 -9.87
N GLU A 296 24.35 22.51 -10.27
CA GLU A 296 24.07 23.90 -10.64
C GLU A 296 23.54 24.68 -9.43
N GLN A 297 24.41 25.48 -8.81
CA GLN A 297 24.07 26.32 -7.65
C GLN A 297 23.59 27.70 -8.10
N THR A 298 22.34 27.77 -8.58
CA THR A 298 21.67 29.02 -8.91
C THR A 298 21.37 29.87 -7.67
N ASP A 299 21.22 31.18 -7.82
CA ASP A 299 20.85 32.07 -6.70
C ASP A 299 19.48 31.72 -6.10
N ILE A 300 18.57 31.16 -6.92
CA ILE A 300 17.27 30.64 -6.45
C ILE A 300 17.47 29.50 -5.45
N ILE A 301 18.36 28.54 -5.76
CA ILE A 301 18.65 27.41 -4.88
C ILE A 301 19.30 27.89 -3.57
N LYS A 302 20.26 28.83 -3.66
CA LYS A 302 20.91 29.39 -2.46
C LYS A 302 19.91 30.12 -1.56
N ASN A 303 19.01 30.92 -2.14
CA ASN A 303 17.97 31.61 -1.38
C ASN A 303 17.02 30.61 -0.71
N GLN A 304 16.59 29.57 -1.42
CA GLN A 304 15.73 28.53 -0.86
C GLN A 304 16.40 27.74 0.28
N ILE A 305 17.70 27.46 0.16
CA ILE A 305 18.51 26.87 1.23
C ILE A 305 18.55 27.82 2.44
N GLY A 306 18.76 29.12 2.23
CA GLY A 306 18.73 30.14 3.28
C GLY A 306 17.39 30.15 4.04
N GLU A 307 16.27 30.17 3.31
CA GLU A 307 14.92 30.11 3.91
C GLU A 307 14.72 28.84 4.75
N TYR A 308 15.24 27.69 4.31
CA TYR A 308 15.19 26.45 5.09
C TYR A 308 16.05 26.51 6.35
N PHE A 309 17.22 27.14 6.32
CA PHE A 309 18.01 27.38 7.52
C PHE A 309 17.29 28.28 8.52
N ASP A 310 16.67 29.38 8.06
CA ASP A 310 15.89 30.27 8.93
C ASP A 310 14.74 29.52 9.61
N ILE A 311 14.03 28.67 8.86
CA ILE A 311 12.96 27.83 9.42
C ILE A 311 13.51 26.87 10.47
N ILE A 312 14.63 26.18 10.21
CA ILE A 312 15.25 25.25 11.15
C ILE A 312 15.73 26.00 12.41
N GLU A 313 16.33 27.18 12.26
CA GLU A 313 16.79 28.02 13.36
C GLU A 313 15.64 28.39 14.31
N GLN A 314 14.49 28.81 13.77
CA GLN A 314 13.30 29.10 14.58
C GLN A 314 12.85 27.89 15.41
N ARG A 315 13.04 26.66 14.92
CA ARG A 315 12.61 25.43 15.60
C ARG A 315 13.53 24.99 16.75
N PHE A 316 14.69 25.63 16.95
CA PHE A 316 15.45 25.46 18.20
C PHE A 316 14.66 25.90 19.44
N GLN A 317 13.66 26.77 19.25
CA GLN A 317 12.79 27.27 20.32
C GLN A 317 11.42 26.58 20.34
N ASP A 318 11.24 25.44 19.65
CA ASP A 318 9.95 24.72 19.68
C ASP A 318 9.58 24.32 21.12
N ALA A 319 8.30 24.50 21.46
CA ALA A 319 7.76 24.19 22.77
C ALA A 319 8.00 22.73 23.19
N HIS A 320 8.03 21.80 22.23
CA HIS A 320 8.23 20.38 22.50
C HIS A 320 9.70 19.96 22.37
N TYR A 321 10.27 19.40 23.44
CA TYR A 321 11.69 19.02 23.49
C TYR A 321 12.11 18.03 22.39
N LEU A 322 11.23 17.10 21.97
CA LEU A 322 11.53 16.17 20.88
C LEU A 322 11.76 16.87 19.53
N VAL A 323 11.06 17.97 19.26
CA VAL A 323 11.28 18.75 18.02
C VAL A 323 12.65 19.42 18.08
N ARG A 324 13.01 20.00 19.24
CA ARG A 324 14.34 20.61 19.45
C ARG A 324 15.47 19.58 19.33
N ALA A 325 15.31 18.41 19.93
CA ALA A 325 16.26 17.31 19.80
C ALA A 325 16.40 16.86 18.35
N LYS A 326 15.30 16.84 17.60
CA LYS A 326 15.28 16.51 16.19
C LYS A 326 16.00 17.56 15.33
N VAL A 327 15.76 18.85 15.57
CA VAL A 327 16.48 19.95 14.91
C VAL A 327 17.99 19.82 15.09
N LEU A 328 18.44 19.50 16.31
CA LEU A 328 19.86 19.24 16.58
C LEU A 328 20.42 18.07 15.75
N GLN A 329 19.65 16.99 15.56
CA GLN A 329 20.06 15.87 14.70
C GLN A 329 20.17 16.29 13.24
N VAL A 330 19.24 17.11 12.75
CA VAL A 330 19.27 17.61 11.36
C VAL A 330 20.51 18.46 11.11
N CYS A 331 20.93 19.28 12.08
CA CYS A 331 22.15 20.09 11.98
C CYS A 331 23.47 19.32 12.15
N GLN A 332 23.44 18.01 12.44
CA GLN A 332 24.65 17.18 12.51
C GLN A 332 25.11 16.66 11.14
N PHE A 333 24.24 16.71 10.14
CA PHE A 333 24.55 16.32 8.77
C PHE A 333 25.22 17.46 8.01
#